data_AF-A0A959CAT5-F1
#
_entry.id   AF-A0A959CAT5-F1
#
_cell.length_a   1.000
_cell.length_b   1.000
_cell.length_c   1.000
_cell.angle_alpha   90.00
_cell.angle_beta   90.00
_cell.angle_gamma   90.00
#
_symmetry.space_group_name_H-M   'P 1'
#
loop_
_entity.id
_entity.type
_entity.pdbx_description
1 polymer ?
#
loop_
_entity_poly.entity_id
_entity_poly.type
_entity_poly.pdbx_seq_one_letter_code
_entity_poly.pdbx_strand_id
1 'polypeptide(L)'
;AGYYFYDLNAKVNHRFSDKDRVYLSFYTGKDKFYLDLKDRYQIDNDAHDEYTTQSGLGWGNLTTALRWNHVLSPRLFANATLTYSR
;
A
#
# COMPACT_ATOMS: atom_id res chain seq x y z
N ALA A 1 -10.48 11.94 17.24
CA ALA A 1 -9.22 11.67 16.50
C ALA A 1 -8.97 10.17 16.44
N GLY A 2 -8.40 9.67 15.36
CA GLY A 2 -8.06 8.25 15.22
C GLY A 2 -7.09 7.99 14.07
N TYR A 3 -6.60 6.75 14.02
CA TYR A 3 -5.67 6.29 13.00
C TYR A 3 -5.96 4.82 12.67
N TYR A 4 -5.80 4.45 11.40
CA TYR A 4 -5.75 3.05 11.00
C TYR A 4 -4.71 2.86 9.91
N PHE A 5 -4.17 1.65 9.86
CA PHE A 5 -3.20 1.26 8.86
C PHE A 5 -3.29 -0.23 8.55
N TYR A 6 -2.79 -0.60 7.38
CA TYR A 6 -2.54 -1.99 7.02
C TYR A 6 -1.35 -2.08 6.07
N ASP A 7 -0.67 -3.22 6.13
CA ASP A 7 0.40 -3.60 5.23
C ASP A 7 0.26 -5.07 4.85
N LEU A 8 0.48 -5.38 3.58
CA LEU A 8 0.51 -6.75 3.08
C LEU A 8 1.73 -6.94 2.20
N ASN A 9 2.52 -7.96 2.53
CA ASN A 9 3.68 -8.40 1.77
C ASN A 9 3.49 -9.84 1.33
N ALA A 10 3.64 -10.12 0.05
CA ALA A 10 3.58 -11.46 -0.51
C ALA A 10 4.73 -11.71 -1.49
N LYS A 11 5.31 -12.91 -1.43
CA LYS A 11 6.37 -13.34 -2.34
C LYS A 11 6.21 -14.80 -2.72
N VAL A 12 6.28 -15.07 -4.02
CA VAL A 12 6.23 -16.42 -4.58
C VAL A 12 7.47 -16.62 -5.46
N ASN A 13 8.16 -17.73 -5.26
CA ASN A 13 9.28 -18.14 -6.09
C ASN A 13 8.97 -19.53 -6.65
N HIS A 14 9.01 -19.69 -7.97
CA HIS A 14 8.71 -20.96 -8.61
C HIS A 14 9.74 -21.30 -9.67
N ARG A 15 10.21 -22.55 -9.66
CA ARG A 15 11.11 -23.10 -10.65
C ARG A 15 10.29 -23.95 -11.62
N PHE A 16 10.05 -23.42 -12.81
CA PHE A 16 9.29 -24.12 -13.85
C PHE A 16 10.11 -25.21 -14.54
N SER A 17 11.43 -25.01 -14.64
CA SER A 17 12.35 -25.96 -15.26
C SER A 17 13.76 -25.82 -14.67
N ASP A 18 14.71 -26.61 -15.14
CA ASP A 18 16.11 -26.42 -14.75
C ASP A 18 16.69 -25.07 -15.20
N LYS A 19 16.10 -24.47 -16.25
CA LYS A 19 16.55 -23.23 -16.89
C LYS A 19 15.70 -22.02 -16.53
N ASP A 20 14.48 -22.22 -16.01
CA ASP A 20 13.48 -21.17 -15.81
C ASP A 20 13.07 -21.04 -14.35
N ARG A 21 13.23 -19.83 -13.82
CA ARG A 21 12.74 -19.47 -12.50
C ARG A 21 12.02 -18.12 -12.53
N VAL A 22 10.84 -18.08 -11.95
CA VAL A 22 10.05 -16.86 -11.81
C VAL A 22 9.91 -16.49 -10.35
N TYR A 23 9.96 -15.19 -10.10
CA TYR A 23 9.78 -14.55 -8.81
C TYR A 23 8.67 -13.52 -8.96
N LEU A 24 7.67 -13.58 -8.09
CA LEU A 24 6.61 -12.58 -7.98
C LEU A 24 6.64 -12.01 -6.57
N SER A 25 6.70 -10.69 -6.46
CA SER A 25 6.59 -9.97 -5.19
C SER A 25 5.51 -8.91 -5.29
N PHE A 26 4.74 -8.79 -4.22
CA PHE A 26 3.64 -7.84 -4.08
C PHE A 26 3.71 -7.20 -2.70
N TYR A 27 3.55 -5.89 -2.67
CA TYR A 27 3.44 -5.10 -1.46
C TYR A 27 2.32 -4.07 -1.62
N THR A 28 1.52 -3.89 -0.58
CA THR A 28 0.61 -2.75 -0.47
C THR A 28 0.51 -2.31 0.97
N GLY A 29 0.57 -1.00 1.17
CA GLY A 29 0.38 -0.36 2.47
C GLY A 29 -0.60 0.80 2.36
N LYS A 30 -1.34 1.08 3.42
CA LYS A 30 -2.17 2.28 3.54
C LYS A 30 -2.26 2.72 4.98
N ASP A 31 -2.11 4.02 5.17
CA ASP A 31 -2.19 4.73 6.44
C ASP A 31 -3.21 5.85 6.33
N LYS A 32 -4.07 6.02 7.35
CA LYS A 32 -4.97 7.17 7.43
C LYS A 32 -5.10 7.67 8.85
N PHE A 33 -4.76 8.94 9.05
CA PHE A 33 -5.03 9.71 10.25
C PHE A 33 -6.25 10.62 10.05
N TYR A 34 -7.11 10.74 11.06
CA TYR A 34 -8.24 11.67 11.03
C TYR A 34 -8.48 12.35 12.37
N LEU A 35 -8.93 13.59 12.30
CA LEU A 35 -9.28 14.44 13.42
C LEU A 35 -10.69 14.99 13.20
N ASP A 36 -11.62 14.50 14.01
CA ASP A 36 -12.97 15.06 14.11
C ASP A 36 -13.07 15.84 15.42
N LEU A 37 -13.28 17.15 15.32
CA LEU A 37 -13.52 18.05 16.44
C LEU A 37 -14.97 18.52 16.37
N LYS A 38 -15.68 18.42 17.50
CA LYS A 38 -17.06 18.88 17.66
C LYS A 38 -17.09 19.96 18.74
N ASP A 39 -17.32 21.19 18.32
CA ASP A 39 -17.46 22.33 19.22
C ASP A 39 -18.94 22.66 19.34
N ARG A 40 -19.46 22.71 20.57
CA ARG A 40 -20.80 23.22 20.84
C ARG A 40 -20.67 24.54 21.58
N TYR A 41 -21.23 25.60 21.00
CA TYR A 41 -21.40 26.87 21.68
C TYR A 41 -22.88 27.02 22.06
N GLN A 42 -23.14 27.30 23.34
CA GLN A 42 -24.46 27.76 23.81
C GLN A 42 -24.47 29.28 23.76
N ILE A 43 -25.35 29.86 22.95
CA ILE A 43 -25.60 31.30 22.90
C ILE A 43 -27.03 31.53 23.42
N ASP A 44 -27.13 31.94 24.68
CA ASP A 44 -28.39 32.08 25.43
C ASP A 44 -29.27 30.81 25.47
N ASN A 45 -30.28 30.81 26.35
CA ASN A 45 -31.07 29.64 26.76
C ASN A 45 -31.87 28.90 25.65
N ASP A 46 -31.62 29.16 24.36
CA ASP A 46 -32.37 28.55 23.24
C ASP A 46 -31.56 28.26 21.96
N ALA A 47 -30.27 28.63 21.84
CA ALA A 47 -29.48 28.34 20.63
C ALA A 47 -28.29 27.41 20.89
N HIS A 48 -28.33 26.22 20.28
CA HIS A 48 -27.24 25.26 20.22
C HIS A 48 -26.65 25.25 18.81
N ASP A 49 -25.50 25.88 18.60
CA ASP A 49 -24.72 25.75 17.38
C ASP A 49 -23.63 24.68 17.57
N GLU A 50 -23.68 23.60 16.76
CA GLU A 50 -22.65 22.55 16.69
C GLU A 50 -21.78 22.76 15.45
N TYR A 51 -20.52 23.12 15.66
CA TYR A 51 -19.50 23.18 14.61
C TYR A 51 -18.72 21.87 14.59
N THR A 52 -18.67 21.20 13.43
CA THR A 52 -17.83 20.01 13.23
C THR A 52 -16.70 20.35 12.27
N THR A 53 -15.45 20.20 12.72
CA THR A 53 -14.25 20.32 11.87
C THR A 53 -13.67 18.94 11.62
N GLN A 54 -13.54 18.56 10.35
CA GLN A 54 -12.96 17.28 9.92
C GLN A 54 -11.64 17.54 9.16
N SER A 55 -10.57 16.93 9.62
CA SER A 55 -9.25 16.98 8.96
C SER A 55 -8.64 15.59 8.88
N GLY A 56 -7.88 15.29 7.84
CA GLY A 56 -7.27 13.98 7.67
C GLY A 56 -6.05 13.99 6.76
N LEU A 57 -5.13 13.06 7.03
CA LEU A 57 -3.94 12.81 6.23
C LEU A 57 -3.88 11.33 5.90
N GLY A 58 -3.42 10.99 4.70
CA GLY A 58 -3.31 9.60 4.28
C GLY A 58 -2.15 9.36 3.34
N TRP A 59 -1.54 8.20 3.51
CA TRP A 59 -0.46 7.69 2.68
C TRP A 59 -0.82 6.29 2.20
N GLY A 60 -0.26 5.88 1.08
CA GLY A 60 -0.43 4.51 0.61
C GLY A 60 0.50 4.23 -0.54
N ASN A 61 0.84 2.96 -0.68
CA ASN A 61 1.68 2.47 -1.75
C ASN A 61 1.17 1.12 -2.25
N LEU A 62 1.45 0.84 -3.50
CA LEU A 62 1.21 -0.44 -4.13
C LEU A 62 2.39 -0.75 -5.04
N THR A 63 3.14 -1.79 -4.74
CA THR A 63 4.29 -2.23 -5.54
C THR A 63 4.15 -3.69 -5.91
N THR A 64 4.29 -4.00 -7.19
CA THR A 64 4.33 -5.38 -7.70
C THR A 64 5.55 -5.53 -8.60
N ALA A 65 6.28 -6.63 -8.45
CA ALA A 65 7.40 -6.94 -9.33
C ALA A 65 7.36 -8.41 -9.75
N LEU A 66 7.46 -8.64 -11.06
CA LEU A 66 7.62 -9.95 -11.67
C LEU A 66 9.02 -10.02 -12.25
N ARG A 67 9.80 -11.02 -11.85
CA ARG A 67 11.12 -11.30 -12.41
C ARG A 67 11.15 -12.71 -12.96
N TRP A 68 11.56 -12.82 -14.22
CA TRP A 68 11.89 -14.09 -14.86
C TRP A 68 13.40 -14.19 -15.07
N ASN A 69 13.97 -15.32 -14.65
CA ASN A 69 15.35 -15.70 -14.88
C ASN A 69 15.37 -16.90 -15.83
N HIS A 70 16.16 -16.80 -16.90
CA HIS A 70 16.30 -17.84 -17.90
C HIS A 70 17.77 -18.14 -18.20
N VAL A 71 18.15 -19.42 -18.18
CA VAL A 71 19.50 -19.88 -18.56
C VAL A 71 19.51 -20.24 -20.05
N LEU A 72 20.16 -19.41 -20.86
CA LEU A 72 20.29 -19.59 -22.31
C LEU A 72 21.34 -20.66 -22.65
N SER A 73 22.45 -20.70 -21.92
CA SER A 73 23.53 -21.68 -22.07
C SER A 73 24.26 -21.88 -20.72
N PRO A 74 25.16 -22.89 -20.57
CA PRO A 74 25.88 -23.12 -19.31
C PRO A 74 26.69 -21.92 -18.78
N ARG A 75 26.95 -20.90 -19.62
CA ARG A 75 27.67 -19.67 -19.26
C ARG A 75 26.91 -18.39 -19.59
N LEU A 76 25.65 -18.47 -20.00
CA LEU A 76 24.84 -17.31 -20.37
C LEU A 76 23.44 -17.42 -19.79
N PHE A 77 23.00 -16.37 -19.10
CA PHE A 77 21.66 -16.24 -18.56
C PHE A 77 21.10 -14.85 -18.81
N ALA A 78 19.78 -14.72 -18.75
CA ALA A 78 19.05 -13.47 -18.86
C ALA A 78 18.13 -13.27 -17.64
N ASN A 79 17.85 -12.00 -17.32
CA ASN A 79 16.81 -11.63 -16.37
C ASN A 79 15.91 -10.59 -17.01
N ALA A 80 14.60 -10.84 -17.01
CA ALA A 80 13.59 -9.87 -17.36
C ALA A 80 12.84 -9.48 -16.09
N THR A 81 12.70 -8.19 -15.82
CA THR A 81 11.96 -7.69 -14.65
C THR A 81 10.92 -6.68 -15.10
N LEU A 82 9.69 -6.87 -14.65
CA LEU A 82 8.58 -5.94 -14.82
C LEU A 82 8.15 -5.47 -13.44
N THR A 83 8.19 -4.16 -13.21
CA THR A 83 7.79 -3.55 -11.95
C THR A 83 6.68 -2.54 -12.19
N TYR A 84 5.65 -2.59 -11.35
CA TYR A 84 4.60 -1.59 -11.25
C TYR A 84 4.61 -1.00 -9.85
N SER A 85 4.54 0.33 -9.75
CA SER A 85 4.46 1.02 -8.47
C SER A 85 3.52 2.22 -8.58
N ARG A 86 2.73 2.44 -7.53
CA ARG A 86 1.86 3.61 -7.34
C ARG A 86 1.90 4.07 -5.90
#